data_AF-A0A137NQR2-F1
#
_entry.id   AF-A0A137NQR2-F1
#
_cell.length_a   1.000
_cell.length_b   1.000
_cell.length_c   1.000
_cell.angle_alpha   90.00
_cell.angle_beta   90.00
_cell.angle_gamma   90.00
#
_symmetry.space_group_name_H-M   'P 1'
#
loop_
_entity.id
_entity.type
_entity.pdbx_description
1 polymer ?
#
loop_
_entity_poly.entity_id
_entity_poly.type
_entity_poly.pdbx_seq_one_letter_code
_entity_poly.pdbx_strand_id
1 'polypeptide(L)'
;MAMWIFRYFYVGGSYTSIWCVSVMALERGLLIIHKIYLPLWFWIGIMMLELALFLAFNFTSIFRNQMGLVELAIYCMSTPNFPIGYITINLYFVMMILCLVTVLYSYLGIIIVQRRKAWNDIRELNMSKDETLKQANKIIGKVLFLLFLFLACNLTEILNTVYELITRKTRSSAADFASIVMLNISPIANCIILIQFHDTIKTSLLESCPILSKVFGKQDSENTRARSVLCTQ
;
A
#
# COMPACT_ATOMS: atom_id res chain seq x y z
N MET A 1 11.41 30.29 3.76
CA MET A 1 10.43 29.79 2.75
C MET A 1 10.72 28.34 2.34
N ALA A 2 11.95 27.95 1.97
CA ALA A 2 12.28 26.57 1.56
C ALA A 2 11.99 25.46 2.61
N MET A 3 12.21 25.72 3.90
CA MET A 3 11.92 24.75 4.97
C MET A 3 10.42 24.44 5.13
N TRP A 4 9.54 25.39 4.78
CA TRP A 4 8.09 25.20 4.81
C TRP A 4 7.60 24.30 3.68
N ILE A 5 8.24 24.39 2.52
CA ILE A 5 7.93 23.57 1.35
C ILE A 5 8.22 22.09 1.64
N PHE A 6 9.36 21.77 2.25
CA PHE A 6 9.74 20.38 2.54
C PHE A 6 8.80 19.70 3.56
N ARG A 7 8.42 20.41 4.63
CA ARG A 7 7.47 19.91 5.64
C ARG A 7 6.08 19.68 5.07
N TYR A 8 5.70 20.48 4.08
CA TYR A 8 4.41 20.38 3.41
C TYR A 8 4.32 19.15 2.50
N PHE A 9 5.39 18.86 1.74
CA PHE A 9 5.47 17.63 0.93
C PHE A 9 5.42 16.35 1.77
N TYR A 10 5.80 16.40 3.04
CA TYR A 10 5.87 15.21 3.89
C TYR A 10 4.49 14.60 4.20
N VAL A 11 3.55 15.41 4.69
CA VAL A 11 2.21 14.94 5.09
C VAL A 11 1.40 14.57 3.86
N GLY A 12 1.32 15.48 2.88
CA GLY A 12 0.64 15.21 1.61
C GLY A 12 1.25 14.01 0.87
N GLY A 13 2.58 13.87 0.91
CA GLY A 13 3.29 12.75 0.30
C GLY A 13 2.97 11.41 0.95
N SER A 14 2.81 11.38 2.28
CA SER A 14 2.44 10.15 2.99
C SER A 14 1.06 9.65 2.58
N TYR A 15 0.05 10.55 2.52
CA TYR A 15 -1.29 10.17 2.06
C TYR A 15 -1.33 9.78 0.58
N THR A 16 -0.65 10.56 -0.28
CA THR A 16 -0.53 10.25 -1.71
C THR A 16 0.11 8.88 -1.92
N SER A 17 1.11 8.51 -1.11
CA SER A 17 1.74 7.18 -1.14
C SER A 17 0.74 6.06 -0.84
N ILE A 18 -0.08 6.20 0.21
CA ILE A 18 -1.11 5.22 0.58
C ILE A 18 -2.14 5.07 -0.56
N TRP A 19 -2.57 6.20 -1.15
CA TRP A 19 -3.48 6.18 -2.28
C TRP A 19 -2.88 5.50 -3.51
N CYS A 20 -1.64 5.81 -3.88
CA CYS A 20 -0.93 5.15 -4.96
C CYS A 20 -0.89 3.62 -4.77
N VAL A 21 -0.63 3.14 -3.55
CA VAL A 21 -0.68 1.71 -3.22
C VAL A 21 -2.08 1.13 -3.44
N SER A 22 -3.12 1.84 -2.99
CA SER A 22 -4.51 1.44 -3.19
C SER A 22 -4.88 1.37 -4.67
N VAL A 23 -4.50 2.37 -5.48
CA VAL A 23 -4.73 2.41 -6.93
C VAL A 23 -4.01 1.27 -7.64
N MET A 24 -2.75 0.98 -7.28
CA MET A 24 -2.01 -0.18 -7.82
C MET A 24 -2.64 -1.52 -7.41
N ALA A 25 -3.17 -1.61 -6.18
CA ALA A 25 -3.91 -2.79 -5.73
C ALA A 25 -5.19 -2.96 -6.57
N LEU A 26 -5.91 -1.88 -6.84
CA LEU A 26 -7.12 -1.88 -7.67
C LEU A 26 -6.83 -2.29 -9.11
N GLU A 27 -5.78 -1.75 -9.74
CA GLU A 27 -5.35 -2.13 -11.08
C GLU A 27 -5.16 -3.64 -11.18
N ARG A 28 -4.38 -4.22 -10.24
CA ARG A 28 -4.15 -5.67 -10.19
C ARG A 28 -5.43 -6.45 -9.89
N GLY A 29 -6.28 -5.92 -9.01
CA GLY A 29 -7.58 -6.49 -8.68
C GLY A 29 -8.49 -6.59 -9.91
N LEU A 30 -8.66 -5.50 -10.65
CA LEU A 30 -9.46 -5.45 -11.87
C LEU A 30 -8.94 -6.41 -12.95
N LEU A 31 -7.62 -6.46 -13.11
CA LEU A 31 -6.97 -7.36 -14.08
C LEU A 31 -7.22 -8.84 -13.74
N ILE A 32 -7.06 -9.24 -12.48
CA ILE A 32 -7.18 -10.65 -12.07
C ILE A 32 -8.63 -11.08 -11.92
N ILE A 33 -9.47 -10.24 -11.32
CA ILE A 33 -10.86 -10.59 -10.97
C ILE A 33 -11.78 -10.46 -12.18
N HIS A 34 -11.69 -9.33 -12.89
CA HIS A 34 -12.63 -8.99 -13.97
C HIS A 34 -12.03 -9.13 -15.36
N LYS A 35 -10.73 -9.39 -15.48
CA LYS A 35 -10.00 -9.40 -16.76
C LYS A 35 -10.15 -8.08 -17.54
N ILE A 36 -10.29 -6.96 -16.81
CA ILE A 36 -10.40 -5.63 -17.39
C ILE A 36 -9.00 -5.03 -17.51
N TYR A 37 -8.65 -4.60 -18.73
CA TYR A 37 -7.39 -3.93 -19.03
C TYR A 37 -7.65 -2.44 -19.22
N LEU A 38 -7.07 -1.61 -18.35
CA LEU A 38 -7.13 -0.16 -18.48
C LEU A 38 -5.75 0.38 -18.90
N PRO A 39 -5.70 1.44 -19.72
CA PRO A 39 -4.44 2.01 -20.16
C PRO A 39 -3.71 2.68 -19.00
N LEU A 40 -2.36 2.59 -18.99
CA LEU A 40 -1.51 3.19 -17.95
C LEU A 40 -1.81 4.68 -17.67
N TRP A 41 -2.13 5.44 -18.72
CA TRP A 41 -2.46 6.87 -18.63
C TRP A 41 -3.69 7.15 -17.76
N PHE A 42 -4.66 6.23 -17.69
CA PHE A 42 -5.81 6.36 -16.83
C PHE A 42 -5.40 6.39 -15.36
N TRP A 43 -4.53 5.47 -14.95
CA TRP A 43 -4.02 5.37 -13.58
C TRP A 43 -3.15 6.56 -13.19
N ILE A 44 -2.26 6.98 -14.09
CA ILE A 44 -1.45 8.20 -13.90
C ILE A 44 -2.38 9.42 -13.74
N GLY A 45 -3.44 9.52 -14.54
CA GLY A 45 -4.43 10.59 -14.44
C GLY A 45 -5.10 10.66 -13.06
N ILE A 46 -5.48 9.52 -12.48
CA ILE A 46 -6.05 9.45 -11.13
C ILE A 46 -5.04 9.94 -10.08
N MET A 47 -3.78 9.50 -10.15
CA MET A 47 -2.73 9.93 -9.20
C MET A 47 -2.43 11.43 -9.33
N MET A 48 -2.39 11.95 -10.55
CA MET A 48 -2.14 13.38 -10.79
C MET A 48 -3.31 14.26 -10.32
N LEU A 49 -4.54 13.81 -10.52
CA LEU A 49 -5.74 14.51 -10.05
C LEU A 49 -5.75 14.60 -8.51
N GLU A 50 -5.43 13.49 -7.85
CA GLU A 50 -5.32 13.45 -6.39
C GLU A 50 -4.24 14.42 -5.90
N LEU A 51 -3.02 14.33 -6.44
CA LEU A 51 -1.93 15.23 -6.09
C LEU A 51 -2.32 16.71 -6.26
N ALA A 52 -2.99 17.06 -7.38
CA ALA A 52 -3.48 18.40 -7.63
C ALA A 52 -4.53 18.85 -6.60
N LEU A 53 -5.43 17.95 -6.19
CA LEU A 53 -6.43 18.22 -5.15
C LEU A 53 -5.76 18.55 -3.82
N PHE A 54 -4.78 17.75 -3.37
CA PHE A 54 -4.03 18.01 -2.14
C PHE A 54 -3.28 19.33 -2.21
N LEU A 55 -2.58 19.61 -3.32
CA LEU A 55 -1.89 20.88 -3.50
C LEU A 55 -2.86 22.06 -3.41
N ALA A 56 -4.02 21.99 -4.04
CA ALA A 56 -5.03 23.05 -4.03
C ALA A 56 -5.55 23.36 -2.62
N PHE A 57 -5.88 22.34 -1.81
CA PHE A 57 -6.34 22.55 -0.43
C PHE A 57 -5.30 23.26 0.43
N ASN A 58 -4.04 22.92 0.24
CA ASN A 58 -2.97 23.48 1.04
C ASN A 58 -2.55 24.87 0.58
N PHE A 59 -2.51 25.13 -0.73
CA PHE A 59 -2.37 26.50 -1.23
C PHE A 59 -3.49 27.40 -0.69
N THR A 60 -4.73 26.90 -0.65
CA THR A 60 -5.86 27.63 -0.07
C THR A 60 -5.67 27.88 1.43
N SER A 61 -5.18 26.87 2.17
CA SER A 61 -4.91 26.99 3.61
C SER A 61 -3.79 28.00 3.91
N ILE A 62 -2.73 28.02 3.08
CA ILE A 62 -1.63 28.99 3.16
C ILE A 62 -2.14 30.40 2.86
N PHE A 63 -2.89 30.56 1.77
CA PHE A 63 -3.41 31.86 1.36
C PHE A 63 -4.30 32.50 2.43
N ARG A 64 -5.03 31.69 3.20
CA ARG A 64 -5.87 32.14 4.31
C ARG A 64 -5.18 32.21 5.66
N ASN A 65 -3.86 31.94 5.74
CA ASN A 65 -3.09 31.85 6.98
C ASN A 65 -3.70 30.88 8.01
N GLN A 66 -4.29 29.77 7.56
CA GLN A 66 -4.94 28.76 8.40
C GLN A 66 -4.02 27.57 8.71
N MET A 67 -2.71 27.80 8.68
CA MET A 67 -1.69 26.78 8.96
C MET A 67 -1.28 26.86 10.42
N GLY A 68 -1.36 25.74 11.13
CA GLY A 68 -0.86 25.59 12.49
C GLY A 68 0.31 24.63 12.56
N LEU A 69 1.13 24.79 13.59
CA LEU A 69 2.13 23.79 13.96
C LEU A 69 1.42 22.67 14.73
N VAL A 70 1.64 21.41 14.35
CA VAL A 70 1.11 20.25 15.11
C VAL A 70 1.91 20.07 16.40
N GLU A 71 1.35 19.40 17.43
CA GLU A 71 1.94 19.26 18.77
C GLU A 71 3.39 18.74 18.75
N LEU A 72 3.74 17.84 17.82
CA LEU A 72 5.11 17.34 17.65
C LEU A 72 6.07 18.31 16.99
N ALA A 73 5.59 19.43 16.44
CA ALA A 73 6.37 20.42 15.71
C ALA A 73 7.13 19.91 14.47
N ILE A 74 6.88 18.68 14.03
CA ILE A 74 7.56 18.03 12.89
C ILE A 74 6.99 18.55 11.56
N TYR A 75 5.69 18.81 11.50
CA TYR A 75 5.01 19.26 10.29
C TYR A 75 3.96 20.35 10.59
N CYS A 76 3.49 21.00 9.53
CA CYS A 76 2.44 22.01 9.59
C CYS A 76 1.18 21.46 8.92
N MET A 77 0.04 21.62 9.58
CA MET A 77 -1.25 21.14 9.09
C MET A 77 -2.31 22.20 9.36
N SER A 78 -3.36 22.22 8.54
CA SER A 78 -4.50 23.07 8.84
C SER A 78 -5.26 22.50 10.03
N THR A 79 -5.41 23.30 11.09
CA THR A 79 -6.01 22.84 12.35
C THR A 79 -7.52 22.67 12.21
N PRO A 80 -8.14 21.71 12.93
CA PRO A 80 -9.59 21.47 12.87
C PRO A 80 -10.43 22.67 13.35
N ASN A 81 -9.81 23.64 14.03
CA ASN A 81 -10.46 24.87 14.47
C ASN A 81 -10.86 25.79 13.31
N PHE A 82 -10.24 25.62 12.14
CA PHE A 82 -10.58 26.38 10.93
C PHE A 82 -11.47 25.55 10.00
N PRO A 83 -12.39 26.19 9.25
CA PRO A 83 -13.31 25.48 8.35
C PRO A 83 -12.57 24.70 7.25
N ILE A 84 -11.46 25.23 6.71
CA ILE A 84 -10.67 24.51 5.69
C ILE A 84 -9.96 23.31 6.31
N GLY A 85 -9.40 23.44 7.51
CA GLY A 85 -8.77 22.33 8.21
C GLY A 85 -9.75 21.21 8.49
N TYR A 86 -10.97 21.54 8.95
CA TYR A 86 -12.03 20.56 9.15
C TYR A 86 -12.43 19.85 7.85
N ILE A 87 -12.62 20.58 6.75
CA ILE A 87 -12.92 19.99 5.43
C ILE A 87 -11.77 19.06 4.98
N THR A 88 -10.53 19.50 5.17
CA THR A 88 -9.33 18.76 4.77
C THR A 88 -9.22 17.44 5.54
N ILE A 89 -9.40 17.45 6.87
CA ILE A 89 -9.35 16.24 7.70
C ILE A 89 -10.49 15.28 7.32
N ASN A 90 -11.70 15.77 7.07
CA ASN A 90 -12.81 14.93 6.62
C ASN A 90 -12.52 14.30 5.25
N LEU A 91 -11.98 15.08 4.31
CA LEU A 91 -11.59 14.56 3.00
C LEU A 91 -10.52 13.47 3.15
N TYR A 92 -9.50 13.69 3.99
CA TYR A 92 -8.45 12.71 4.24
C TYR A 92 -9.02 11.43 4.85
N PHE A 93 -9.95 11.56 5.81
CA PHE A 93 -10.63 10.41 6.38
C PHE A 93 -11.40 9.61 5.33
N VAL A 94 -12.21 10.28 4.50
CA VAL A 94 -12.96 9.62 3.41
C VAL A 94 -12.01 8.91 2.45
N MET A 95 -10.92 9.56 2.05
CA MET A 95 -9.90 8.99 1.17
C MET A 95 -9.23 7.76 1.78
N MET A 96 -8.89 7.80 3.08
CA MET A 96 -8.32 6.64 3.78
C MET A 96 -9.30 5.46 3.84
N ILE A 97 -10.58 5.71 4.08
CA ILE A 97 -11.61 4.67 4.06
C ILE A 97 -11.77 4.09 2.66
N LEU A 98 -11.79 4.94 1.61
CA LEU A 98 -11.82 4.48 0.22
C LEU A 98 -10.59 3.64 -0.13
N CYS A 99 -9.38 4.03 0.32
CA CYS A 99 -8.17 3.23 0.20
C CYS A 99 -8.33 1.86 0.85
N LEU A 100 -8.78 1.84 2.09
CA LEU A 100 -8.96 0.61 2.86
C LEU A 100 -9.94 -0.34 2.16
N VAL A 101 -11.10 0.15 1.74
CA VAL A 101 -12.12 -0.63 1.04
C VAL A 101 -11.58 -1.16 -0.29
N THR A 102 -10.87 -0.32 -1.05
CA THR A 102 -10.28 -0.68 -2.35
C THR A 102 -9.24 -1.78 -2.22
N VAL A 103 -8.34 -1.66 -1.23
CA VAL A 103 -7.31 -2.66 -0.94
C VAL A 103 -7.93 -3.98 -0.48
N LEU A 104 -8.90 -3.92 0.44
CA LEU A 104 -9.63 -5.11 0.90
C LEU A 104 -10.34 -5.81 -0.26
N TYR A 105 -11.09 -5.06 -1.07
CA TYR A 105 -11.78 -5.59 -2.24
C TYR A 105 -10.81 -6.30 -3.20
N SER A 106 -9.70 -5.63 -3.52
CA SER A 106 -8.71 -6.15 -4.48
C SER A 106 -8.03 -7.42 -3.98
N TYR A 107 -7.50 -7.41 -2.75
CA TYR A 107 -6.74 -8.55 -2.23
C TYR A 107 -7.63 -9.73 -1.85
N LEU A 108 -8.81 -9.50 -1.25
CA LEU A 108 -9.76 -10.58 -0.98
C LEU A 108 -10.27 -11.20 -2.28
N GLY A 109 -10.56 -10.37 -3.29
CA GLY A 109 -10.97 -10.85 -4.60
C GLY A 109 -9.88 -11.70 -5.29
N ILE A 110 -8.62 -11.25 -5.24
CA ILE A 110 -7.48 -12.04 -5.76
C ILE A 110 -7.39 -13.40 -5.05
N ILE A 111 -7.54 -13.45 -3.72
CA ILE A 111 -7.49 -14.71 -2.96
C ILE A 111 -8.59 -15.67 -3.42
N ILE A 112 -9.83 -15.18 -3.57
CA ILE A 112 -10.98 -15.98 -4.00
C ILE A 112 -10.76 -16.52 -5.42
N VAL A 113 -10.33 -15.66 -6.35
CA VAL A 113 -10.10 -16.05 -7.75
C VAL A 113 -8.95 -17.04 -7.87
N GLN A 114 -7.85 -16.84 -7.15
CA GLN A 114 -6.72 -17.77 -7.16
C GLN A 114 -7.10 -19.12 -6.58
N ARG A 115 -7.90 -19.15 -5.52
CA ARG A 115 -8.41 -20.40 -4.95
C ARG A 115 -9.31 -21.14 -5.94
N ARG A 116 -10.21 -20.42 -6.61
CA ARG A 116 -11.09 -21.00 -7.65
C ARG A 116 -10.28 -21.55 -8.82
N LYS A 117 -9.29 -20.79 -9.30
CA LYS A 117 -8.42 -21.21 -10.40
C LYS A 117 -7.69 -22.52 -10.06
N ALA A 118 -7.09 -22.61 -8.88
CA ALA A 118 -6.41 -23.83 -8.43
C ALA A 118 -7.34 -25.06 -8.44
N TRP A 119 -8.61 -24.90 -8.04
CA TRP A 119 -9.59 -25.98 -8.09
C TRP A 119 -9.98 -26.38 -9.52
N ASN A 120 -10.15 -25.42 -10.41
CA ASN A 120 -10.43 -25.70 -11.82
C ASN A 120 -9.26 -26.43 -12.47
N ASP A 121 -8.02 -25.98 -12.23
CA ASP A 121 -6.81 -26.60 -12.76
C ASP A 121 -6.68 -28.07 -12.29
N ILE A 122 -7.01 -28.38 -11.03
CA ILE A 122 -7.03 -29.76 -10.52
C ILE A 122 -8.06 -30.62 -11.26
N ARG A 123 -9.25 -30.06 -11.52
CA ARG A 123 -10.37 -30.81 -12.14
C ARG A 123 -10.19 -31.01 -13.64
N GLU A 124 -9.71 -29.99 -14.34
CA GLU A 124 -9.64 -29.98 -15.81
C GLU A 124 -8.33 -30.57 -16.34
N LEU A 125 -7.21 -30.33 -15.64
CA LEU A 125 -5.88 -30.73 -16.11
C LEU A 125 -5.35 -31.99 -15.40
N ASN A 126 -6.11 -32.60 -14.48
CA ASN A 126 -5.69 -33.75 -13.66
C ASN A 126 -4.32 -33.52 -12.98
N MET A 127 -4.00 -32.27 -12.63
CA MET A 127 -2.76 -31.95 -11.92
C MET A 127 -2.78 -32.53 -10.51
N SER A 128 -1.58 -32.82 -9.97
CA SER A 128 -1.46 -33.31 -8.60
C SER A 128 -2.07 -32.27 -7.64
N LYS A 129 -3.03 -32.72 -6.83
CA LYS A 129 -3.79 -31.86 -5.91
C LYS A 129 -2.86 -31.14 -4.94
N ASP A 130 -1.84 -31.84 -4.45
CA ASP A 130 -0.96 -31.34 -3.40
C ASP A 130 -0.01 -30.25 -3.92
N GLU A 131 0.54 -30.39 -5.12
CA GLU A 131 1.45 -29.38 -5.68
C GLU A 131 0.71 -28.10 -6.06
N THR A 132 -0.45 -28.24 -6.73
CA THR A 132 -1.28 -27.09 -7.14
C THR A 132 -1.78 -26.31 -5.93
N LEU A 133 -2.27 -27.00 -4.89
CA LEU A 133 -2.70 -26.33 -3.65
C LEU A 133 -1.54 -25.70 -2.89
N LYS A 134 -0.37 -26.35 -2.83
CA LYS A 134 0.83 -25.79 -2.18
C LYS A 134 1.29 -24.51 -2.87
N GLN A 135 1.29 -24.48 -4.21
CA GLN A 135 1.64 -23.29 -4.97
C GLN A 135 0.61 -22.16 -4.77
N ALA A 136 -0.68 -22.48 -4.84
CA ALA A 136 -1.75 -21.51 -4.59
C ALA A 136 -1.68 -20.93 -3.17
N ASN A 137 -1.49 -21.77 -2.16
CA ASN A 137 -1.37 -21.35 -0.76
C ASN A 137 -0.15 -20.44 -0.54
N LYS A 138 0.97 -20.69 -1.24
CA LYS A 138 2.15 -19.81 -1.19
C LYS A 138 1.81 -18.40 -1.70
N ILE A 139 1.07 -18.29 -2.80
CA ILE A 139 0.64 -17.00 -3.35
C ILE A 139 -0.36 -16.31 -2.41
N ILE A 140 -1.38 -17.05 -1.93
CA ILE A 140 -2.38 -16.55 -0.99
C ILE A 140 -1.72 -16.04 0.29
N GLY A 141 -0.75 -16.77 0.85
CA GLY A 141 0.00 -16.36 2.03
C GLY A 141 0.74 -15.04 1.83
N LYS A 142 1.38 -14.83 0.66
CA LYS A 142 2.02 -13.56 0.30
C LYS A 142 1.02 -12.41 0.24
N VAL A 143 -0.14 -12.62 -0.39
CA VAL A 143 -1.20 -11.60 -0.51
C VAL A 143 -1.81 -11.26 0.86
N LEU A 144 -2.05 -12.26 1.70
CA LEU A 144 -2.54 -12.05 3.08
C LEU A 144 -1.54 -11.29 3.95
N PHE A 145 -0.25 -11.63 3.84
CA PHE A 145 0.80 -10.91 4.56
C PHE A 145 0.89 -9.45 4.14
N LEU A 146 0.79 -9.19 2.83
CA LEU A 146 0.70 -7.85 2.26
C LEU A 146 -0.50 -7.05 2.81
N LEU A 147 -1.68 -7.67 2.81
CA LEU A 147 -2.88 -7.06 3.37
C LEU A 147 -2.70 -6.75 4.87
N PHE A 148 -2.13 -7.69 5.63
CA PHE A 148 -1.85 -7.50 7.05
C PHE A 148 -0.90 -6.32 7.30
N LEU A 149 0.21 -6.22 6.57
CA LEU A 149 1.14 -5.10 6.68
C LEU A 149 0.48 -3.77 6.34
N PHE A 150 -0.32 -3.72 5.27
CA PHE A 150 -1.08 -2.52 4.91
C PHE A 150 -2.03 -2.10 6.04
N LEU A 151 -2.81 -3.03 6.59
CA LEU A 151 -3.71 -2.76 7.70
C LEU A 151 -2.94 -2.27 8.93
N ALA A 152 -1.86 -2.96 9.32
CA ALA A 152 -1.07 -2.59 10.49
C ALA A 152 -0.45 -1.19 10.38
N CYS A 153 0.07 -0.81 9.21
CA CYS A 153 0.70 0.49 9.00
C CYS A 153 -0.32 1.65 8.98
N ASN A 154 -1.55 1.40 8.50
CA ASN A 154 -2.54 2.47 8.27
C ASN A 154 -3.61 2.55 9.37
N LEU A 155 -3.87 1.45 10.11
CA LEU A 155 -4.96 1.39 11.09
C LEU A 155 -4.77 2.40 12.23
N THR A 156 -3.54 2.62 12.69
CA THR A 156 -3.24 3.59 13.76
C THR A 156 -3.62 5.01 13.35
N GLU A 157 -3.30 5.42 12.12
CA GLU A 157 -3.67 6.73 11.61
C GLU A 157 -5.18 6.88 11.41
N ILE A 158 -5.86 5.83 10.91
CA ILE A 158 -7.33 5.81 10.79
C ILE A 158 -7.97 5.99 12.16
N LEU A 159 -7.54 5.23 13.17
CA LEU A 159 -8.08 5.32 14.53
C LEU A 159 -7.85 6.70 15.14
N ASN A 160 -6.64 7.25 15.00
CA ASN A 160 -6.31 8.59 15.47
C ASN A 160 -7.19 9.66 14.79
N THR A 161 -7.40 9.55 13.48
CA THR A 161 -8.24 10.48 12.71
C THR A 161 -9.70 10.38 13.12
N VAL A 162 -10.23 9.17 13.33
CA VAL A 162 -11.60 8.97 13.83
C VAL A 162 -11.76 9.60 15.22
N TYR A 163 -10.79 9.39 16.10
CA TYR A 163 -10.80 9.99 17.44
C TYR A 163 -10.79 11.52 17.39
N GLU A 164 -9.95 12.11 16.53
CA GLU A 164 -9.89 13.57 16.33
C GLU A 164 -11.20 14.12 15.77
N LEU A 165 -11.82 13.43 14.81
CA LEU A 165 -13.11 13.81 14.24
C LEU A 165 -14.26 13.76 15.26
N ILE A 166 -14.28 12.74 16.12
CA ILE A 166 -15.32 12.57 17.16
C ILE A 166 -15.13 13.60 18.28
N THR A 167 -13.91 13.72 18.81
CA THR A 167 -13.65 14.55 19.99
C THR A 167 -13.44 16.01 19.68
N ARG A 168 -13.12 16.36 18.42
CA ARG A 168 -12.69 17.70 17.97
C ARG A 168 -11.49 18.25 18.76
N LYS A 169 -10.72 17.37 19.40
CA LYS A 169 -9.51 17.70 20.14
C LYS A 169 -8.30 17.23 19.35
N THR A 170 -7.19 17.95 19.49
CA THR A 170 -5.91 17.50 18.94
C THR A 170 -5.52 16.16 19.58
N ARG A 171 -5.00 15.25 18.76
CA ARG A 171 -4.45 13.97 19.21
C ARG A 171 -3.21 14.19 20.06
N SER A 172 -2.99 13.32 21.04
CA SER A 172 -1.78 13.34 21.88
C SER A 172 -0.53 13.12 21.03
N SER A 173 0.55 13.85 21.34
CA SER A 173 1.88 13.66 20.74
C SER A 173 2.37 12.21 20.71
N ALA A 174 2.03 11.38 21.71
CA ALA A 174 2.45 9.97 21.71
C ALA A 174 1.73 9.16 20.62
N ALA A 175 0.44 9.42 20.40
CA ALA A 175 -0.36 8.74 19.40
C ALA A 175 0.04 9.16 17.98
N ASP A 176 0.32 10.45 17.77
CA ASP A 176 0.82 10.98 16.49
C ASP A 176 2.23 10.46 16.17
N PHE A 177 3.12 10.38 17.17
CA PHE A 177 4.44 9.77 16.97
C PHE A 177 4.33 8.30 16.55
N ALA A 178 3.47 7.53 17.22
CA ALA A 178 3.25 6.12 16.88
C ALA A 178 2.69 5.94 15.47
N SER A 179 1.72 6.76 15.04
CA SER A 179 1.18 6.67 13.68
C SER A 179 2.20 7.09 12.64
N ILE A 180 2.98 8.15 12.88
CA ILE A 180 4.06 8.57 11.98
C ILE A 180 5.09 7.44 11.81
N VAL A 181 5.55 6.82 12.91
CA VAL A 181 6.50 5.70 12.82
C VAL A 181 5.94 4.56 11.98
N MET A 182 4.67 4.18 12.19
CA MET A 182 4.00 3.13 11.40
C MET A 182 3.87 3.52 9.92
N LEU A 183 3.53 4.78 9.62
CA LEU A 183 3.45 5.28 8.25
C LEU A 183 4.81 5.27 7.55
N ASN A 184 5.91 5.61 8.24
CA ASN A 184 7.25 5.55 7.66
C ASN A 184 7.75 4.12 7.40
N ILE A 185 7.17 3.12 8.06
CA ILE A 185 7.43 1.70 7.77
C ILE A 185 6.72 1.25 6.47
N SER A 186 5.65 1.94 6.05
CA SER A 186 4.87 1.57 4.86
C SER A 186 5.70 1.53 3.57
N PRO A 187 6.56 2.50 3.23
CA PRO A 187 7.47 2.39 2.08
C PRO A 187 8.39 1.17 2.15
N ILE A 188 8.89 0.82 3.34
CA ILE A 188 9.74 -0.37 3.52
C ILE A 188 8.94 -1.63 3.24
N ALA A 189 7.72 -1.73 3.78
CA ALA A 189 6.80 -2.82 3.47
C ALA A 189 6.58 -2.90 1.94
N ASN A 190 6.26 -1.78 1.28
CA ASN A 190 6.03 -1.73 -0.16
C ASN A 190 7.23 -2.24 -0.96
N CYS A 191 8.46 -1.88 -0.57
CA CYS A 191 9.67 -2.41 -1.20
C CYS A 191 9.81 -3.92 -1.02
N ILE A 192 9.56 -4.44 0.19
CA ILE A 192 9.58 -5.89 0.47
C ILE A 192 8.56 -6.60 -0.43
N ILE A 193 7.36 -6.05 -0.55
CA ILE A 193 6.29 -6.58 -1.40
C ILE A 193 6.75 -6.63 -2.87
N LEU A 194 7.32 -5.54 -3.36
CA LEU A 194 7.75 -5.43 -4.75
C LEU A 194 8.80 -6.47 -5.12
N ILE A 195 9.77 -6.71 -4.21
CA ILE A 195 10.78 -7.76 -4.33
C ILE A 195 10.17 -9.16 -4.26
N GLN A 196 9.13 -9.38 -3.44
CA GLN A 196 8.51 -10.69 -3.25
C GLN A 196 7.58 -11.12 -4.39
N PHE A 197 7.04 -10.18 -5.16
CA PHE A 197 6.09 -10.45 -6.26
C PHE A 197 6.74 -10.46 -7.64
N HIS A 198 7.85 -9.75 -7.84
CA HIS A 198 8.52 -9.67 -9.13
C HIS A 198 9.85 -10.41 -9.09
N ASP A 199 9.85 -11.64 -9.60
CA ASP A 199 11.06 -12.47 -9.64
C ASP A 199 12.18 -11.77 -10.42
N THR A 200 11.85 -11.00 -11.46
CA THR A 200 12.82 -10.18 -12.22
C THR A 200 13.53 -9.14 -11.35
N ILE A 201 12.78 -8.47 -10.47
CA ILE A 201 13.33 -7.46 -9.57
C ILE A 201 14.15 -8.13 -8.47
N LYS A 202 13.68 -9.28 -7.98
CA LYS A 202 14.44 -10.11 -7.05
C LYS A 202 15.77 -10.53 -7.66
N THR A 203 15.78 -11.05 -8.89
CA THR A 203 17.03 -11.48 -9.56
C THR A 203 17.98 -10.31 -9.77
N SER A 204 17.51 -9.18 -10.28
CA SER A 204 18.35 -7.98 -10.47
C SER A 204 18.91 -7.44 -9.14
N LEU A 205 18.13 -7.51 -8.05
CA LEU A 205 18.61 -7.11 -6.72
C LEU A 205 19.68 -8.07 -6.19
N LEU A 206 19.49 -9.39 -6.36
CA LEU A 206 20.46 -10.40 -5.92
C LEU A 206 21.76 -10.33 -6.72
N GLU A 207 21.69 -9.97 -8.00
CA GLU A 207 22.86 -9.69 -8.85
C GLU A 207 23.60 -8.44 -8.38
N SER A 208 22.85 -7.38 -8.04
CA SER A 208 23.43 -6.10 -7.60
C SER A 208 23.98 -6.14 -6.16
N CYS A 209 23.44 -7.01 -5.30
CA CYS A 209 23.79 -7.11 -3.88
C CYS A 209 24.21 -8.54 -3.48
N PRO A 210 25.49 -8.92 -3.63
CA PRO A 210 25.96 -10.29 -3.39
C PRO A 210 25.87 -10.72 -1.91
N ILE A 211 25.71 -9.79 -0.96
CA ILE A 211 25.48 -10.11 0.45
C ILE A 211 24.08 -10.70 0.62
N LEU A 212 23.07 -10.13 -0.04
CA LEU A 212 21.70 -10.65 -0.02
C LEU A 212 21.60 -12.01 -0.70
N SER A 213 22.36 -12.25 -1.77
CA SER A 213 22.36 -13.55 -2.46
C SER A 213 22.89 -14.69 -1.58
N LYS A 214 23.81 -14.43 -0.64
CA LYS A 214 24.23 -15.44 0.34
C LYS A 214 23.13 -15.81 1.34
N VAL A 215 22.29 -14.85 1.72
CA VAL A 215 21.19 -15.06 2.68
C VAL A 215 19.98 -15.71 2.00
N PHE A 216 19.59 -15.24 0.82
CA PHE A 216 18.39 -15.69 0.12
C PHE A 216 18.62 -16.80 -0.92
N GLY A 217 19.83 -16.93 -1.46
CA GLY A 217 20.13 -17.84 -2.58
C GLY A 217 20.14 -19.33 -2.21
N LYS A 218 20.29 -19.68 -0.92
CA LYS A 218 20.25 -21.09 -0.49
C LYS A 218 18.88 -21.77 -0.68
N GLN A 219 17.80 -20.99 -0.77
CA GLN A 219 16.43 -21.55 -0.76
C GLN A 219 15.88 -21.84 -2.17
N ASP A 220 16.40 -21.19 -3.21
CA ASP A 220 15.91 -21.36 -4.59
C ASP A 220 16.66 -22.45 -5.37
N SER A 221 17.87 -22.83 -4.96
CA SER A 221 18.63 -23.93 -5.58
C SER A 221 18.00 -25.30 -5.33
N GLU A 222 17.35 -25.53 -4.19
CA GLU A 222 16.57 -26.75 -3.94
C GLU A 222 15.30 -26.82 -4.81
N ASN A 223 14.57 -25.71 -4.98
CA ASN A 223 13.35 -25.67 -5.79
C ASN A 223 13.63 -25.81 -7.30
N THR A 224 14.72 -25.23 -7.78
CA THR A 224 15.09 -25.32 -9.21
C THR A 224 15.53 -26.75 -9.55
N ARG A 225 16.23 -27.43 -8.64
CA ARG A 225 16.64 -28.83 -8.82
C ARG A 225 15.44 -29.79 -8.84
N ALA A 226 14.42 -29.53 -8.00
CA ALA A 226 13.17 -30.29 -8.02
C ALA A 226 12.41 -30.14 -9.36
N ARG A 227 12.38 -28.93 -9.94
CA ARG A 227 11.77 -28.69 -11.26
C ARG A 227 12.51 -29.36 -12.41
N SER A 228 13.84 -29.40 -12.39
CA SER A 228 14.62 -30.04 -13.47
C SER A 228 14.48 -31.56 -13.52
N VAL A 229 14.10 -32.21 -12.40
CA VAL A 229 13.87 -33.66 -12.34
C VAL A 229 12.47 -34.05 -12.83
N LEU A 230 11.50 -33.13 -12.76
CA LEU A 230 10.12 -33.35 -13.21
C LEU A 230 9.92 -33.16 -14.72
N CYS A 231 10.85 -32.50 -15.42
CA CYS A 231 10.77 -32.31 -16.88
C CYS A 231 11.55 -33.36 -17.69
N THR A 232 12.15 -34.37 -17.04
CA THR A 232 12.92 -35.45 -17.70
C THR A 232 12.23 -36.81 -17.67
N GLN A 233 10.96 -36.86 -17.25
CA GLN A 233 10.04 -38.00 -17.42
C GLN A 233 8.90 -37.61 -18.36
#